data_AF-A0AAU7XZA7-F1
#
_entry.id   AF-A0AAU7XZA7-F1
#
_cell.length_a   1.000
_cell.length_b   1.000
_cell.length_c   1.000
_cell.angle_alpha   90.00
_cell.angle_beta   90.00
_cell.angle_gamma   90.00
#
_symmetry.space_group_name_H-M   'P 1'
#
loop_
_entity.id
_entity.type
_entity.pdbx_description
1 polymer ?
#
loop_
_entity_poly.entity_id
_entity_poly.type
_entity_poly.pdbx_seq_one_letter_code
_entity_poly.pdbx_strand_id
1 'polypeptide(L)'
;MTTFNVNFAVDDMEGKTVLVFLKPQNPQRDYRIHAWQVLTGSAGATESFDYEAVIETDVSSNGEKAGNLIVSGRKATLPGGLLQAVSPGGLSPQLELAATSLAQEKLTPQQCGVINKTNPYIQFDSNWYVNGRPVVTMPKVDSRMTVSFEYEPNFYFMVATPPMIGQTYIVQNFSDMTQYVAPITATEVDVTLSRPNGLWTFDFLSR
;
A
#
# COMPACT_ATOMS: atom_id res chain seq x y z
N MET A 1 4.59 -15.00 -7.79
CA MET A 1 4.76 -13.74 -8.54
C MET A 1 3.70 -13.71 -9.62
N THR A 2 3.05 -12.57 -9.83
CA THR A 2 2.08 -12.34 -10.90
C THR A 2 2.52 -11.12 -11.69
N THR A 3 2.67 -11.24 -13.00
CA THR A 3 3.04 -10.10 -13.88
C THR A 3 1.79 -9.49 -14.48
N PHE A 4 1.63 -8.18 -14.37
CA PHE A 4 0.56 -7.44 -15.04
C PHE A 4 1.12 -6.80 -16.30
N ASN A 5 0.48 -7.00 -17.45
CA ASN A 5 0.80 -6.33 -18.71
C ASN A 5 -0.31 -5.35 -19.06
N VAL A 6 -0.04 -4.05 -18.93
CA VAL A 6 -1.02 -3.01 -19.21
C VAL A 6 -0.86 -2.51 -20.63
N ASN A 7 -1.79 -2.91 -21.50
CA ASN A 7 -1.89 -2.47 -22.88
C ASN A 7 -2.71 -1.17 -22.96
N PHE A 8 -2.08 -0.11 -23.44
CA PHE A 8 -2.68 1.20 -23.64
C PHE A 8 -3.39 1.27 -24.99
N ALA A 9 -4.47 0.51 -25.15
CA ALA A 9 -5.27 0.40 -26.38
C ALA A 9 -6.17 1.63 -26.61
N VAL A 10 -5.53 2.79 -26.71
CA VAL A 10 -6.14 4.11 -26.93
C VAL A 10 -5.30 4.90 -27.93
N ASP A 11 -5.93 5.88 -28.57
CA ASP A 11 -5.24 6.77 -29.53
C ASP A 11 -4.41 7.85 -28.83
N ASP A 12 -4.80 8.27 -27.62
CA ASP A 12 -4.13 9.28 -26.81
C ASP A 12 -4.41 9.08 -25.31
N MET A 13 -3.41 9.36 -24.47
CA MET A 13 -3.49 9.38 -23.01
C MET A 13 -3.85 10.76 -22.44
N GLU A 14 -3.87 11.82 -23.25
CA GLU A 14 -4.18 13.21 -22.83
C GLU A 14 -3.33 13.69 -21.64
N GLY A 15 -2.06 13.28 -21.60
CA GLY A 15 -1.14 13.58 -20.50
C GLY A 15 -1.50 12.90 -19.16
N LYS A 16 -2.38 11.90 -19.17
CA LYS A 16 -2.76 11.11 -17.99
C LYS A 16 -1.87 9.87 -17.84
N THR A 17 -1.94 9.27 -16.66
CA THR A 17 -1.27 8.01 -16.32
C THR A 17 -2.26 7.02 -15.75
N VAL A 18 -1.89 5.74 -15.73
CA VAL A 18 -2.62 4.72 -14.99
C VAL A 18 -2.03 4.64 -13.58
N LEU A 19 -2.89 4.75 -12.58
CA LEU A 19 -2.54 4.57 -11.18
C LEU A 19 -3.16 3.26 -10.69
N VAL A 20 -2.34 2.43 -10.06
CA VAL A 20 -2.77 1.18 -9.45
C VAL A 20 -2.64 1.32 -7.95
N PHE A 21 -3.72 1.04 -7.23
CA PHE A 21 -3.74 1.05 -5.77
C PHE A 21 -3.94 -0.36 -5.23
N LEU A 22 -3.25 -0.64 -4.14
CA LEU A 22 -3.62 -1.68 -3.18
C LEU A 22 -4.28 -0.95 -2.02
N LYS A 23 -5.43 -1.43 -1.53
CA LYS A 23 -6.14 -0.77 -0.43
C LYS A 23 -6.29 -1.71 0.75
N PRO A 24 -6.11 -1.23 1.99
CA PRO A 24 -6.57 -1.99 3.14
C PRO A 24 -8.10 -2.09 3.08
N GLN A 25 -8.66 -3.21 3.54
CA GLN A 25 -10.11 -3.47 3.53
C GLN A 25 -10.91 -2.48 4.40
N ASN A 26 -10.32 -2.02 5.49
CA ASN A 26 -10.96 -1.14 6.47
C ASN A 26 -10.22 0.20 6.62
N PRO A 27 -10.12 1.03 5.57
CA PRO A 27 -9.36 2.27 5.61
C PRO A 27 -10.08 3.33 6.47
N GLN A 28 -9.31 4.05 7.30
CA GLN A 28 -9.82 5.21 8.04
C GLN A 28 -9.67 6.50 7.23
N ARG A 29 -10.40 7.55 7.62
CA ARG A 29 -10.45 8.82 6.86
C ARG A 29 -9.10 9.52 6.75
N ASP A 30 -8.25 9.37 7.77
CA ASP A 30 -6.94 10.00 7.85
C ASP A 30 -5.80 9.14 7.30
N TYR A 31 -6.11 7.94 6.79
CA TYR A 31 -5.11 7.12 6.10
C TYR A 31 -4.68 7.80 4.82
N ARG A 32 -3.37 7.80 4.60
CA ARG A 32 -2.75 8.34 3.39
C ARG A 32 -2.45 7.17 2.47
N ILE A 33 -3.30 6.95 1.47
CA ILE A 33 -3.16 5.87 0.49
C ILE A 33 -2.21 6.32 -0.62
N HIS A 34 -1.24 5.48 -0.98
CA HIS A 34 -0.26 5.74 -2.02
C HIS A 34 -0.66 5.02 -3.31
N ALA A 35 -0.39 5.65 -4.46
CA ALA A 35 -0.43 4.94 -5.73
C ALA A 35 0.70 3.91 -5.72
N TRP A 36 0.33 2.63 -5.64
CA TRP A 36 1.27 1.52 -5.55
C TRP A 36 2.06 1.36 -6.86
N GLN A 37 1.39 1.54 -8.00
CA GLN A 37 2.04 1.70 -9.31
C GLN A 37 1.58 2.99 -9.97
N VAL A 38 2.50 3.59 -10.72
CA VAL A 38 2.25 4.71 -11.63
C VAL A 38 2.82 4.30 -12.97
N LEU A 39 1.94 4.06 -13.94
CA LEU A 39 2.30 3.63 -15.28
C LEU A 39 2.21 4.81 -16.23
N THR A 40 3.30 5.03 -16.96
CA THR A 40 3.51 6.19 -17.86
C THR A 40 3.49 5.81 -19.34
N GLY A 41 3.00 4.62 -19.65
CA GLY A 41 2.84 4.14 -21.02
C GLY A 41 2.09 5.11 -21.93
N SER A 42 2.56 5.20 -23.18
CA SER A 42 1.93 5.98 -24.24
C SER A 42 0.86 5.16 -24.97
N ALA A 43 0.02 5.85 -25.75
CA ALA A 43 -0.90 5.22 -26.69
C ALA A 43 -0.24 4.09 -27.51
N GLY A 44 -0.90 2.93 -27.56
CA GLY A 44 -0.44 1.72 -28.24
C GLY A 44 0.70 0.96 -27.57
N ALA A 45 1.26 1.46 -26.47
CA ALA A 45 2.34 0.79 -25.75
C ALA A 45 1.81 -0.30 -24.80
N THR A 46 2.74 -1.13 -24.31
CA THR A 46 2.50 -2.02 -23.17
C THR A 46 3.54 -1.72 -22.09
N GLU A 47 3.08 -1.55 -20.85
CA GLU A 47 3.93 -1.42 -19.67
C GLU A 47 3.60 -2.53 -18.68
N SER A 48 4.62 -3.14 -18.09
CA SER A 48 4.42 -4.27 -17.18
C SER A 48 4.92 -3.96 -15.77
N PHE A 49 4.27 -4.55 -14.77
CA PHE A 49 4.73 -4.53 -13.39
C PHE A 49 4.50 -5.88 -12.71
N ASP A 50 5.37 -6.21 -11.76
CA ASP A 50 5.27 -7.46 -11.01
C ASP A 50 4.64 -7.26 -9.63
N TYR A 51 3.85 -8.26 -9.27
CA TYR A 51 3.21 -8.37 -7.98
C TYR A 51 3.73 -9.60 -7.23
N GLU A 52 4.17 -9.37 -6.00
CA GLU A 52 4.46 -10.40 -5.01
C GLU A 52 3.81 -10.03 -3.67
N ALA A 53 3.26 -11.03 -2.97
CA ALA A 53 2.60 -10.87 -1.68
C ALA A 53 3.60 -10.67 -0.52
N VAL A 54 4.66 -9.88 -0.74
CA VAL A 54 5.65 -9.53 0.27
C VAL A 54 5.19 -8.26 0.96
N ILE A 55 4.64 -8.42 2.17
CA ILE A 55 4.16 -7.30 2.99
C ILE A 55 5.28 -6.86 3.91
N GLU A 56 5.56 -5.56 3.91
CA GLU A 56 6.56 -4.96 4.77
C GLU A 56 6.02 -3.71 5.45
N THR A 57 6.62 -3.34 6.57
CA THR A 57 6.30 -2.11 7.27
C THR A 57 7.53 -1.50 7.93
N ASP A 58 7.53 -0.17 8.01
CA ASP A 58 8.33 0.59 8.93
C ASP A 58 7.44 1.57 9.71
N VAL A 59 7.98 2.14 10.78
CA VAL A 59 7.36 3.24 11.50
C VAL A 59 8.20 4.48 11.37
N SER A 60 7.56 5.63 11.24
CA SER A 60 8.22 6.92 11.17
C SER A 60 7.73 7.87 12.26
N SER A 61 8.67 8.54 12.94
CA SER A 61 8.38 9.49 14.01
C SER A 61 9.16 10.79 13.80
N ASN A 62 8.66 11.88 14.36
CA ASN A 62 9.39 13.14 14.37
C ASN A 62 10.58 13.05 15.33
N GLY A 63 11.76 13.43 14.85
CA GLY A 63 12.94 13.66 15.68
C GLY A 63 12.91 15.02 16.38
N GLU A 64 13.96 15.30 17.14
CA GLU A 64 14.05 16.53 17.96
C GLU A 64 14.03 17.83 17.15
N LYS A 65 14.46 17.78 15.88
CA LYS A 65 14.48 18.93 14.97
C LYS A 65 13.32 18.84 13.99
N ALA A 66 12.67 19.98 13.72
CA ALA A 66 11.66 20.07 12.68
C ALA A 66 12.20 19.54 11.34
N GLY A 67 11.43 18.66 10.69
CA GLY A 67 11.82 18.03 9.43
C GLY A 67 12.77 16.83 9.57
N ASN A 68 13.25 16.49 10.77
CA ASN A 68 14.03 15.28 10.98
C ASN A 68 13.09 14.09 11.16
N LEU A 69 12.91 13.28 10.11
CA LEU A 69 12.12 12.07 10.16
C LEU A 69 12.99 10.89 10.59
N ILE A 70 12.63 10.24 11.69
CA ILE A 70 13.25 8.99 12.14
C ILE A 70 12.41 7.86 11.58
N VAL A 71 13.03 6.90 10.90
CA VAL A 71 12.34 5.73 10.33
C VAL A 71 12.96 4.47 10.93
N SER A 72 12.14 3.58 11.48
CA SER A 72 12.61 2.26 11.89
C SER A 72 13.10 1.49 10.67
N GLY A 73 14.08 0.60 10.81
CA GLY A 73 14.38 -0.34 9.73
C GLY A 73 13.12 -1.09 9.28
N ARG A 74 12.93 -1.22 7.96
CA ARG A 74 11.79 -1.95 7.38
C ARG A 74 11.83 -3.42 7.77
N LYS A 75 10.65 -3.99 8.07
CA LYS A 75 10.48 -5.40 8.42
C LYS A 75 9.37 -6.02 7.58
N ALA A 76 9.68 -7.17 6.98
CA ALA A 76 8.66 -8.03 6.40
C ALA A 76 7.79 -8.66 7.50
N THR A 77 6.52 -8.88 7.19
CA THR A 77 5.58 -9.61 8.04
C THR A 77 4.66 -10.47 7.17
N LEU A 78 4.03 -11.45 7.79
CA LEU A 78 3.05 -12.33 7.15
C LEU A 78 1.69 -12.13 7.80
N PRO A 79 0.58 -12.50 7.13
CA PRO A 79 -0.73 -12.59 7.77
C PRO A 79 -0.67 -13.39 9.09
N GLY A 80 -1.33 -12.87 10.13
CA GLY A 80 -1.23 -13.33 11.52
C GLY A 80 -0.02 -12.78 12.28
N GLY A 81 0.90 -12.07 11.63
CA GLY A 81 2.10 -11.50 12.23
C GLY A 81 1.87 -10.12 12.85
N LEU A 82 2.25 -9.95 14.11
CA LEU A 82 2.27 -8.67 14.81
C LEU A 82 3.71 -8.24 15.08
N LEU A 83 4.07 -7.04 14.65
CA LEU A 83 5.28 -6.35 15.04
C LEU A 83 4.98 -5.40 16.20
N GLN A 84 5.93 -5.22 17.10
CA GLN A 84 5.86 -4.20 18.14
C GLN A 84 6.96 -3.17 17.93
N ALA A 85 6.59 -1.89 17.96
CA ALA A 85 7.52 -0.78 17.96
C ALA A 85 8.00 -0.55 19.41
N VAL A 86 9.29 -0.71 19.64
CA VAL A 86 9.96 -0.52 20.94
C VAL A 86 11.01 0.57 20.84
N SER A 87 11.37 1.21 21.95
CA SER A 87 12.45 2.21 22.01
C SER A 87 13.51 1.78 23.04
N PRO A 88 14.40 0.83 22.69
CA PRO A 88 15.41 0.33 23.62
C PRO A 88 16.29 1.48 24.14
N GLY A 89 16.41 1.60 25.46
CA GLY A 89 17.17 2.69 26.09
C GLY A 89 16.59 4.09 25.85
N GLY A 90 15.34 4.19 25.39
CA GLY A 90 14.68 5.43 25.01
C GLY A 90 15.17 6.09 23.74
N LEU A 91 15.78 5.31 22.86
CA LEU A 91 16.22 5.75 21.53
C LEU A 91 15.08 5.68 20.50
N SER A 92 15.42 5.92 19.23
CA SER A 92 14.53 5.80 18.08
C SER A 92 13.75 4.49 18.05
N PRO A 93 12.48 4.49 17.58
CA PRO A 93 11.69 3.27 17.46
C PRO A 93 12.37 2.19 16.60
N GLN A 94 12.27 0.95 17.05
CA GLN A 94 12.68 -0.25 16.34
C GLN A 94 11.51 -1.23 16.26
N LEU A 95 11.41 -1.96 15.15
CA LEU A 95 10.41 -3.01 14.98
C LEU A 95 10.99 -4.38 15.30
N GLU A 96 10.29 -5.10 16.18
CA GLU A 96 10.57 -6.50 16.51
C GLU A 96 9.27 -7.31 16.48
N LEU A 97 9.39 -8.64 16.37
CA LEU A 97 8.22 -9.53 16.42
C LEU A 97 7.61 -9.52 17.83
N ALA A 98 6.30 -9.35 17.90
CA ALA A 98 5.55 -9.55 19.13
C ALA A 98 5.32 -11.05 19.38
N ALA A 99 4.96 -11.39 20.62
CA ALA A 99 4.58 -12.75 20.97
C ALA A 99 3.35 -13.21 20.15
N THR A 100 3.35 -14.46 19.69
CA THR A 100 2.25 -15.05 18.91
C THR A 100 0.91 -14.96 19.63
N SER A 101 0.88 -15.13 20.96
CA SER A 101 -0.34 -14.98 21.76
C SER A 101 -0.94 -13.58 21.68
N LEU A 102 -0.10 -12.55 21.67
CA LEU A 102 -0.55 -11.16 21.51
C LEU A 102 -1.04 -10.91 20.08
N ALA A 103 -0.37 -11.49 19.08
CA ALA A 103 -0.81 -11.40 17.69
C ALA A 103 -2.23 -11.99 17.52
N GLN A 104 -2.47 -13.17 18.09
CA GLN A 104 -3.78 -13.85 18.07
C GLN A 104 -4.87 -13.10 18.84
N GLU A 105 -4.51 -12.30 19.86
CA GLU A 105 -5.45 -11.45 20.59
C GLU A 105 -5.86 -10.21 19.77
N LYS A 106 -4.92 -9.66 18.99
CA LYS A 106 -5.10 -8.35 18.32
C LYS A 106 -5.52 -8.43 16.87
N LEU A 107 -5.21 -9.53 16.18
CA LEU A 107 -5.34 -9.65 14.74
C LEU A 107 -6.22 -10.83 14.36
N THR A 108 -6.93 -10.69 13.24
CA THR A 108 -7.44 -11.86 12.51
C THR A 108 -6.29 -12.56 11.78
N PRO A 109 -6.43 -13.85 11.40
CA PRO A 109 -5.40 -14.55 10.63
C PRO A 109 -5.05 -13.91 9.28
N GLN A 110 -5.92 -13.07 8.72
CA GLN A 110 -5.76 -12.36 7.45
C GLN A 110 -5.09 -10.99 7.61
N GLN A 111 -4.85 -10.56 8.85
CA GLN A 111 -4.25 -9.28 9.17
C GLN A 111 -2.79 -9.43 9.58
N CYS A 112 -1.98 -8.45 9.22
CA CYS A 112 -0.73 -8.19 9.89
C CYS A 112 -0.83 -6.85 10.62
N GLY A 113 0.03 -6.60 11.61
CA GLY A 113 -0.10 -5.37 12.39
C GLY A 113 1.17 -4.85 13.02
N VAL A 114 1.07 -3.61 13.49
CA VAL A 114 2.08 -2.94 14.32
C VAL A 114 1.41 -2.42 15.58
N ILE A 115 1.97 -2.74 16.75
CA ILE A 115 1.56 -2.19 18.04
C ILE A 115 2.61 -1.24 18.59
N ASN A 116 2.18 -0.08 19.10
CA ASN A 116 3.09 0.84 19.79
C ASN A 116 3.39 0.37 21.22
N LYS A 117 4.63 -0.03 21.48
CA LYS A 117 5.17 -0.36 22.81
C LYS A 117 6.42 0.44 23.15
N THR A 118 6.57 1.62 22.56
CA THR A 118 7.68 2.51 22.88
C THR A 118 7.62 2.95 24.35
N ASN A 119 8.78 2.96 25.01
CA ASN A 119 8.94 3.47 26.36
C ASN A 119 10.32 4.16 26.50
N PRO A 120 10.39 5.50 26.65
CA PRO A 120 9.29 6.45 26.71
C PRO A 120 8.42 6.44 25.45
N TYR A 121 7.20 6.94 25.62
CA TYR A 121 6.19 7.01 24.56
C TYR A 121 6.66 7.86 23.39
N ILE A 122 6.53 7.31 22.19
CA ILE A 122 6.76 7.99 20.91
C ILE A 122 5.53 7.73 20.04
N GLN A 123 4.85 8.80 19.62
CA GLN A 123 3.84 8.70 18.57
C GLN A 123 4.53 8.52 17.21
N PHE A 124 4.02 7.63 16.37
CA PHE A 124 4.56 7.39 15.04
C PHE A 124 3.46 7.19 13.99
N ASP A 125 3.83 7.29 12.73
CA ASP A 125 3.06 6.83 11.59
C ASP A 125 3.53 5.41 11.23
N SER A 126 2.62 4.50 10.89
CA SER A 126 2.96 3.17 10.37
C SER A 126 2.84 3.17 8.86
N ASN A 127 3.95 2.88 8.17
CA ASN A 127 4.01 2.86 6.71
C ASN A 127 4.03 1.42 6.23
N TRP A 128 3.10 1.09 5.34
CA TRP A 128 2.94 -0.24 4.78
C TRP A 128 3.39 -0.27 3.33
N TYR A 129 4.05 -1.36 2.98
CA TYR A 129 4.60 -1.61 1.67
C TYR A 129 4.20 -2.99 1.19
N VAL A 130 4.03 -3.12 -0.12
CA VAL A 130 3.86 -4.41 -0.79
C VAL A 130 4.85 -4.45 -1.95
N ASN A 131 5.64 -5.52 -2.01
CA ASN A 131 6.72 -5.67 -3.00
C ASN A 131 7.65 -4.43 -3.04
N GLY A 132 8.07 -3.96 -1.86
CA GLY A 132 8.96 -2.81 -1.70
C GLY A 132 8.33 -1.42 -1.93
N ARG A 133 7.10 -1.34 -2.45
CA ARG A 133 6.42 -0.09 -2.83
C ARG A 133 5.38 0.35 -1.80
N PRO A 134 5.25 1.67 -1.53
CA PRO A 134 4.34 2.16 -0.51
C PRO A 134 2.87 1.91 -0.90
N VAL A 135 2.05 1.60 0.10
CA VAL A 135 0.62 1.33 -0.05
C VAL A 135 -0.22 2.26 0.81
N VAL A 136 0.07 2.33 2.10
CA VAL A 136 -0.67 3.20 3.03
C VAL A 136 0.23 3.67 4.17
N THR A 137 0.09 4.93 4.54
CA THR A 137 0.57 5.44 5.82
C THR A 137 -0.63 5.62 6.76
N MET A 138 -0.58 4.95 7.90
CA MET A 138 -1.57 5.02 8.98
C MET A 138 -1.01 5.94 10.06
N PRO A 139 -1.47 7.19 10.18
CA PRO A 139 -0.82 8.17 11.03
C PRO A 139 -1.21 8.04 12.50
N LYS A 140 -0.46 8.71 13.38
CA LYS A 140 -0.82 8.95 14.80
C LYS A 140 -1.07 7.67 15.61
N VAL A 141 -0.23 6.65 15.45
CA VAL A 141 -0.29 5.43 16.24
C VAL A 141 0.11 5.72 17.69
N ASP A 142 -0.88 5.81 18.56
CA ASP A 142 -0.73 6.14 19.98
C ASP A 142 -0.25 4.95 20.81
N SER A 143 0.08 5.17 22.09
CA SER A 143 0.55 4.16 23.03
C SER A 143 -0.42 2.99 23.12
N ARG A 144 0.10 1.76 22.94
CA ARG A 144 -0.66 0.50 22.92
C ARG A 144 -1.72 0.41 21.81
N MET A 145 -1.81 1.39 20.92
CA MET A 145 -2.63 1.29 19.72
C MET A 145 -2.03 0.24 18.79
N THR A 146 -2.89 -0.61 18.23
CA THR A 146 -2.53 -1.54 17.17
C THR A 146 -3.15 -1.03 15.88
N VAL A 147 -2.34 -0.93 14.83
CA VAL A 147 -2.80 -0.71 13.46
C VAL A 147 -2.59 -1.97 12.67
N SER A 148 -3.60 -2.34 11.88
CA SER A 148 -3.62 -3.58 11.11
C SER A 148 -3.72 -3.29 9.62
N PHE A 149 -2.96 -4.03 8.84
CA PHE A 149 -3.04 -4.07 7.39
C PHE A 149 -3.62 -5.42 6.97
N GLU A 150 -4.83 -5.38 6.39
CA GLU A 150 -5.46 -6.58 5.83
C GLU A 150 -5.01 -6.69 4.39
N TYR A 151 -4.45 -7.84 4.03
CA TYR A 151 -3.96 -8.06 2.69
C TYR A 151 -4.72 -9.16 1.98
N GLU A 152 -5.70 -8.73 1.18
CA GLU A 152 -6.31 -9.53 0.13
C GLU A 152 -6.03 -8.81 -1.19
N PRO A 153 -5.54 -9.48 -2.24
CA PRO A 153 -5.07 -8.85 -3.46
C PRO A 153 -6.23 -8.26 -4.28
N ASN A 154 -6.61 -7.04 -3.91
CA ASN A 154 -7.53 -6.18 -4.66
C ASN A 154 -6.73 -5.05 -5.29
N PHE A 155 -6.72 -5.01 -6.62
CA PHE A 155 -6.06 -3.98 -7.40
C PHE A 155 -7.12 -2.98 -7.86
N TYR A 156 -6.87 -1.70 -7.65
CA TYR A 156 -7.77 -0.64 -8.10
C TYR A 156 -7.06 0.21 -9.13
N PHE A 157 -7.54 0.16 -10.37
CA PHE A 157 -6.99 0.88 -11.51
C PHE A 157 -7.77 2.17 -11.74
N MET A 158 -7.06 3.27 -11.98
CA MET A 158 -7.69 4.52 -12.41
C MET A 158 -6.80 5.27 -13.39
N VAL A 159 -7.41 6.04 -14.29
CA VAL A 159 -6.70 6.99 -15.15
C VAL A 159 -6.81 8.37 -14.52
N ALA A 160 -5.66 9.00 -14.26
CA ALA A 160 -5.62 10.31 -13.62
C ALA A 160 -4.44 11.15 -14.13
N THR A 161 -4.43 12.43 -13.78
CA THR A 161 -3.24 13.27 -13.95
C THR A 161 -2.08 12.67 -13.13
N PRO A 162 -0.83 12.67 -13.64
CA PRO A 162 0.33 12.21 -12.91
C PRO A 162 0.37 12.82 -11.49
N PRO A 163 0.54 11.99 -10.44
CA PRO A 163 0.65 12.51 -9.09
C PRO A 163 1.93 13.32 -8.93
N MET A 164 1.88 14.37 -8.10
CA MET A 164 3.11 14.98 -7.61
C MET A 164 3.88 13.94 -6.77
N ILE A 165 5.21 14.04 -6.74
CA ILE A 165 6.05 13.12 -5.95
C ILE A 165 5.59 13.13 -4.48
N GLY A 166 5.29 11.94 -3.95
CA GLY A 166 4.81 11.77 -2.57
C GLY A 166 3.35 12.17 -2.34
N GLN A 167 2.58 12.45 -3.40
CA GLN A 167 1.15 12.68 -3.29
C GLN A 167 0.44 11.44 -2.75
N THR A 168 -0.44 11.68 -1.79
CA THR A 168 -1.28 10.64 -1.18
C THR A 168 -2.74 10.97 -1.39
N TYR A 169 -3.57 9.94 -1.29
CA TYR A 169 -5.00 9.98 -1.52
C TYR A 169 -5.72 9.60 -0.23
N ILE A 170 -6.83 10.26 0.05
CA ILE A 170 -7.77 9.86 1.11
C ILE A 170 -8.94 9.09 0.49
N VAL A 171 -9.62 8.25 1.27
CA VAL A 171 -10.70 7.36 0.80
C VAL A 171 -11.78 8.09 -0.02
N GLN A 172 -12.04 9.35 0.30
CA GLN A 172 -13.07 10.18 -0.36
C GLN A 172 -12.74 10.56 -1.81
N ASN A 173 -11.48 10.44 -2.24
CA ASN A 173 -11.04 10.91 -3.56
C ASN A 173 -11.10 9.85 -4.67
N PHE A 174 -11.73 8.70 -4.41
CA PHE A 174 -11.64 7.51 -5.27
C PHE A 174 -12.95 7.14 -5.99
N SER A 175 -13.69 8.11 -6.53
CA SER A 175 -15.00 7.85 -7.15
C SER A 175 -14.96 6.93 -8.38
N ASP A 176 -13.86 6.90 -9.14
CA ASP A 176 -13.82 6.31 -10.48
C ASP A 176 -12.69 5.29 -10.69
N MET A 177 -12.56 4.29 -9.80
CA MET A 177 -11.60 3.19 -10.02
C MET A 177 -12.30 1.92 -10.47
N THR A 178 -11.61 1.14 -11.30
CA THR A 178 -11.99 -0.23 -11.63
C THR A 178 -11.28 -1.20 -10.70
N GLN A 179 -12.06 -1.98 -9.93
CA GLN A 179 -11.52 -3.03 -9.07
C GLN A 179 -11.26 -4.29 -9.88
N TYR A 180 -10.11 -4.92 -9.63
CA TYR A 180 -9.75 -6.24 -10.12
C TYR A 180 -9.28 -7.12 -8.96
N VAL A 181 -9.89 -8.29 -8.85
CA VAL A 181 -9.52 -9.33 -7.87
C VAL A 181 -8.74 -10.40 -8.62
N ALA A 182 -7.43 -10.43 -8.45
CA ALA A 182 -6.60 -11.40 -9.14
C ALA A 182 -6.85 -12.82 -8.58
N PRO A 183 -7.10 -13.83 -9.43
CA PRO A 183 -7.11 -15.21 -8.97
C PRO A 183 -5.78 -15.58 -8.31
N ILE A 184 -5.82 -16.32 -7.19
CA ILE A 184 -4.59 -16.75 -6.48
C ILE A 184 -3.64 -17.60 -7.34
N THR A 185 -4.15 -18.18 -8.42
CA THR A 185 -3.40 -19.00 -9.37
C THR A 185 -2.83 -18.19 -10.54
N ALA A 186 -3.22 -16.92 -10.69
CA ALA A 186 -2.79 -16.11 -11.83
C ALA A 186 -1.29 -15.82 -11.74
N THR A 187 -0.58 -16.21 -12.79
CA THR A 187 0.85 -15.89 -12.96
C THR A 187 1.04 -14.69 -13.87
N GLU A 188 0.03 -14.39 -14.68
CA GLU A 188 0.04 -13.26 -15.59
C GLU A 188 -1.38 -12.68 -15.74
N VAL A 189 -1.47 -11.36 -15.85
CA VAL A 189 -2.72 -10.64 -16.04
C VAL A 189 -2.53 -9.61 -17.15
N ASP A 190 -3.23 -9.81 -18.26
CA ASP A 190 -3.29 -8.82 -19.32
C ASP A 190 -4.41 -7.83 -19.01
N VAL A 191 -4.05 -6.55 -18.97
CA VAL A 191 -4.96 -5.43 -18.71
C VAL A 191 -5.05 -4.61 -19.98
N THR A 192 -6.25 -4.48 -20.54
CA THR A 192 -6.48 -3.60 -21.68
C THR A 192 -7.15 -2.31 -21.20
N LEU A 193 -6.43 -1.20 -21.32
CA LEU A 193 -6.99 0.13 -21.15
C LEU A 193 -7.58 0.58 -22.49
N SER A 194 -8.88 0.87 -22.51
CA SER A 194 -9.57 1.43 -23.67
C SER A 194 -10.35 2.69 -23.31
N ARG A 195 -10.77 3.45 -24.33
CA ARG A 195 -11.58 4.66 -24.13
C ARG A 195 -12.82 4.74 -25.05
N PRO A 196 -13.72 3.74 -25.01
CA PRO A 196 -14.95 3.78 -25.79
C PRO A 196 -15.83 4.98 -25.41
N ASN A 197 -16.28 5.73 -26.42
CA ASN A 197 -17.15 6.90 -26.23
C ASN A 197 -16.60 7.94 -25.23
N GLY A 198 -15.27 8.05 -25.10
CA GLY A 198 -14.62 9.01 -24.21
C GLY A 198 -14.47 8.55 -22.74
N LEU A 199 -14.98 7.37 -22.38
CA LEU A 199 -14.91 6.81 -21.02
C LEU A 199 -13.77 5.80 -20.88
N TRP A 200 -12.89 6.01 -19.90
CA TRP A 200 -11.81 5.07 -19.60
C TRP A 200 -12.36 3.76 -19.04
N THR A 201 -11.91 2.64 -19.62
CA THR A 201 -12.35 1.29 -19.24
C THR A 201 -11.14 0.37 -19.12
N PHE A 202 -11.15 -0.52 -18.13
CA PHE A 202 -10.13 -1.54 -17.96
C PHE A 202 -10.77 -2.93 -18.11
N ASP A 203 -10.25 -3.73 -19.03
CA ASP A 203 -10.60 -5.14 -19.20
C ASP A 203 -9.45 -6.02 -18.74
N PHE A 204 -9.75 -7.13 -18.05
CA PHE A 204 -8.75 -7.99 -17.42
C PHE A 204 -8.85 -9.43 -17.90
N LEU A 205 -7.71 -10.02 -18.25
CA LEU A 205 -7.58 -11.42 -18.62
C LEU A 205 -6.44 -12.07 -17.82
N SER A 206 -6.79 -12.97 -16.89
CA SER A 206 -5.82 -13.73 -16.09
C SER A 206 -5.49 -15.09 -16.71
N ARG A 207 -4.23 -15.50 -16.58
CA ARG A 207 -3.70 -16.82 -16.93
C ARG A 207 -2.87 -17.42 -15.79
#